data_AF-F7NSL2-F1
#
_entry.id   AF-F7NSL2-F1
#
_cell.length_a   1.000
_cell.length_b   1.000
_cell.length_c   1.000
_cell.angle_alpha   90.00
_cell.angle_beta   90.00
_cell.angle_gamma   90.00
#
_symmetry.space_group_name_H-M   'P 1'
#
loop_
_entity.id
_entity.type
_entity.pdbx_description
1 polymer ?
#
loop_
_entity_poly.entity_id
_entity_poly.type
_entity_poly.pdbx_seq_one_letter_code
_entity_poly.pdbx_strand_id
1 'polypeptide(L)'
;MKKLLKASIVSSILILGMGQATAAVFSSEQVIANQQFNFNKQQVLSYVDSVEVQNKLIELGVSPADAKQRIANMTHAELNALNSQMNEMPAGGIVGIVLTVMVVVVVTDLMGLTDVYPFINPI
;
A
#
# COMPACT_ATOMS: atom_id res chain seq x y z
N MET A 1 -9.88 67.03 20.01
CA MET A 1 -10.15 65.81 20.81
C MET A 1 -11.06 64.79 20.12
N LYS A 2 -12.20 65.16 19.51
CA LYS A 2 -13.13 64.20 18.85
C LYS A 2 -12.55 63.43 17.64
N LYS A 3 -11.57 64.00 16.92
CA LYS A 3 -10.90 63.34 15.78
C LYS A 3 -9.91 62.25 16.21
N LEU A 4 -9.28 62.42 17.38
CA LEU A 4 -8.36 61.43 17.95
C LEU A 4 -9.11 60.21 18.52
N LEU A 5 -10.30 60.43 19.10
CA LEU A 5 -11.17 59.35 19.58
C LEU A 5 -11.68 58.46 18.43
N LYS A 6 -12.04 59.05 17.28
CA LYS A 6 -12.47 58.31 16.08
C LYS A 6 -11.33 57.50 15.46
N ALA A 7 -10.12 58.06 15.42
CA ALA A 7 -8.92 57.37 14.94
C ALA A 7 -8.56 56.17 15.83
N SER A 8 -8.74 56.28 17.15
CA SER A 8 -8.50 55.18 18.09
C SER A 8 -9.47 54.01 17.89
N ILE A 9 -10.75 54.28 17.62
CA ILE A 9 -11.77 53.23 17.42
C ILE A 9 -11.56 52.49 16.09
N VAL A 10 -11.17 53.19 15.02
CA VAL A 10 -10.88 52.56 13.72
C VAL A 10 -9.62 51.70 13.79
N SER A 11 -8.61 52.12 14.56
CA SER A 11 -7.38 51.35 14.78
C SER A 11 -7.64 50.02 15.49
N SER A 12 -8.52 50.00 16.50
CA SER A 12 -8.87 48.77 17.23
C SER A 12 -9.58 47.73 16.35
N ILE A 13 -10.34 48.14 15.34
CA ILE A 13 -11.08 47.22 14.46
C ILE A 13 -10.19 46.54 13.42
N LEU A 14 -9.09 47.17 13.02
CA LEU A 14 -8.11 46.60 12.08
C LEU A 14 -7.28 45.48 12.70
N ILE A 15 -7.04 45.52 14.01
CA ILE A 15 -6.26 44.51 14.72
C ILE A 15 -7.07 43.21 14.92
N LEU A 16 -8.40 43.30 15.04
CA LEU A 16 -9.31 42.16 15.19
C LEU A 16 -9.59 41.40 13.88
N GLY A 17 -9.21 41.94 12.72
CA GLY A 17 -9.41 41.33 11.41
C GLY A 17 -8.26 40.42 10.94
N MET A 18 -7.18 40.32 11.71
CA MET A 18 -6.05 39.44 11.39
C MET A 18 -6.41 37.99 11.75
N GLY A 19 -7.14 37.33 10.85
CA GLY A 19 -7.41 35.90 10.95
C GLY A 19 -6.10 35.13 11.05
N GLN A 20 -5.98 34.29 12.07
CA GLN A 20 -4.84 33.40 12.23
C GLN A 20 -4.86 32.39 11.07
N ALA A 21 -4.06 32.63 10.04
CA ALA A 21 -3.79 31.62 9.03
C ALA A 21 -2.90 30.55 9.66
N THR A 22 -3.52 29.51 10.21
CA THR A 22 -2.81 28.31 10.64
C THR A 22 -2.27 27.61 9.40
N ALA A 23 -1.02 27.90 9.03
CA ALA A 23 -0.27 27.03 8.15
C ALA A 23 -0.02 25.75 8.95
N ALA A 24 -0.85 24.73 8.74
CA ALA A 24 -0.55 23.40 9.19
C ALA A 24 0.81 23.03 8.57
N VAL A 25 1.83 22.90 9.41
CA VAL A 25 3.16 22.49 8.99
C VAL A 25 3.01 21.04 8.57
N PHE A 26 2.76 20.79 7.29
CA PHE A 26 2.87 19.45 6.74
C PHE A 26 4.34 19.08 6.83
N SER A 27 4.68 18.24 7.79
CA SER A 27 6.06 17.80 7.96
C SER A 27 6.43 16.95 6.74
N SER A 28 7.69 16.99 6.30
CA SER A 28 8.14 16.18 5.16
C SER A 28 7.80 14.69 5.36
N GLU A 29 7.80 14.23 6.61
CA GLU A 29 7.39 12.86 6.99
C GLU A 29 5.91 12.59 6.69
N GLN A 30 5.02 13.55 6.88
CA GLN A 30 3.60 13.41 6.54
C GLN A 30 3.39 13.33 5.02
N VAL A 31 4.17 14.09 4.24
CA VAL A 31 4.13 14.02 2.77
C VAL A 31 4.68 12.68 2.27
N ILE A 32 5.80 12.22 2.83
CA ILE A 32 6.40 10.91 2.50
C ILE A 32 5.43 9.77 2.87
N ALA A 33 4.79 9.82 4.04
CA ALA A 33 3.81 8.83 4.45
C ALA A 33 2.60 8.78 3.51
N ASN A 34 2.12 9.94 3.03
CA ASN A 34 1.03 10.00 2.05
C ASN A 34 1.47 9.47 0.68
N GLN A 35 2.70 9.76 0.26
CA GLN A 35 3.24 9.25 -1.01
C GLN A 35 3.41 7.73 -0.98
N GLN A 36 3.91 7.17 0.13
CA GLN A 36 4.01 5.72 0.32
C GLN A 36 2.63 5.05 0.27
N PHE A 37 1.61 5.68 0.85
CA PHE A 37 0.24 5.19 0.78
C PHE A 37 -0.28 5.15 -0.66
N ASN A 38 -0.09 6.22 -1.44
CA ASN A 38 -0.51 6.26 -2.83
C ASN A 38 0.22 5.19 -3.68
N PHE A 39 1.52 4.99 -3.43
CA PHE A 39 2.30 3.94 -4.08
C PHE A 39 1.79 2.54 -3.72
N ASN A 40 1.57 2.24 -2.44
CA ASN A 40 1.01 0.97 -1.98
C ASN A 40 -0.39 0.71 -2.59
N LYS A 41 -1.21 1.76 -2.73
CA LYS A 41 -2.54 1.66 -3.35
C LYS A 41 -2.45 1.33 -4.84
N GLN A 42 -1.55 1.98 -5.57
CA GLN A 42 -1.30 1.69 -6.98
C GLN A 42 -0.79 0.27 -7.19
N GLN A 43 0.11 -0.20 -6.31
CA GLN A 43 0.62 -1.57 -6.34
C GLN A 43 -0.51 -2.60 -6.15
N VAL A 44 -1.37 -2.43 -5.14
CA VAL A 44 -2.51 -3.33 -4.92
C VAL A 44 -3.49 -3.31 -6.11
N LEU A 45 -3.78 -2.13 -6.67
CA LEU A 45 -4.62 -2.02 -7.86
C LEU A 45 -4.01 -2.77 -9.06
N SER A 46 -2.70 -2.67 -9.27
CA SER A 46 -2.01 -3.40 -10.35
C SER A 46 -2.05 -4.93 -10.17
N TYR A 47 -2.03 -5.42 -8.94
CA TYR A 47 -2.23 -6.84 -8.67
C TYR A 47 -3.65 -7.29 -8.97
N VAL A 48 -4.66 -6.51 -8.59
CA VAL A 48 -6.07 -6.81 -8.91
C VAL A 48 -6.37 -6.70 -10.41
N ASP A 49 -5.60 -5.90 -11.14
CA ASP A 49 -5.66 -5.83 -12.61
C ASP A 49 -5.12 -7.09 -13.30
N SER A 50 -4.35 -7.93 -12.61
CA SER A 50 -3.81 -9.16 -13.20
C SER A 50 -4.92 -10.13 -13.59
N VAL A 51 -4.84 -10.68 -14.81
CA VAL A 51 -5.88 -11.58 -15.37
C VAL A 51 -6.15 -12.79 -14.46
N GLU A 52 -5.11 -13.34 -13.85
CA GLU A 52 -5.22 -14.44 -12.88
C GLU A 52 -6.07 -14.05 -11.66
N VAL A 53 -5.85 -12.86 -11.10
CA VAL A 53 -6.59 -12.34 -9.95
C VAL A 53 -8.03 -12.03 -10.32
N GLN A 54 -8.27 -11.42 -11.49
CA GLN A 54 -9.63 -11.16 -11.97
C GLN A 54 -10.43 -12.45 -12.16
N ASN A 55 -9.83 -13.47 -12.79
CA ASN A 55 -10.47 -14.77 -12.97
C ASN A 55 -10.80 -15.42 -11.62
N LYS A 56 -9.89 -15.33 -10.64
CA LYS A 56 -10.12 -15.85 -9.30
C LYS A 56 -11.21 -15.08 -8.55
N LEU A 57 -11.28 -13.76 -8.70
CA LEU A 57 -12.36 -12.95 -8.12
C LEU A 57 -13.72 -13.33 -8.73
N ILE A 58 -13.79 -13.54 -10.04
CA ILE A 58 -15.00 -13.99 -10.74
C ILE A 58 -15.41 -15.39 -10.26
N GLU A 59 -14.45 -16.32 -10.11
CA GLU A 59 -14.69 -17.66 -9.56
C GLU A 59 -15.29 -17.61 -8.14
N LEU A 60 -14.86 -16.64 -7.33
CA LEU A 60 -15.39 -16.37 -5.99
C LEU A 60 -16.71 -15.58 -6.00
N GLY A 61 -17.27 -15.25 -7.17
CA GLY A 61 -18.52 -14.51 -7.32
C GLY A 61 -18.40 -13.00 -7.10
N VAL A 62 -17.18 -12.45 -7.14
CA VAL A 62 -16.90 -11.02 -6.95
C VAL A 62 -16.57 -10.38 -8.30
N SER A 63 -17.30 -9.33 -8.67
CA SER A 63 -16.96 -8.53 -9.85
C SER A 63 -15.61 -7.81 -9.66
N PRO A 64 -14.68 -7.85 -10.64
CA PRO A 64 -13.43 -7.11 -10.56
C PRO A 64 -13.65 -5.59 -10.36
N ALA A 65 -14.73 -5.03 -10.91
CA ALA A 65 -15.08 -3.63 -10.73
C ALA A 65 -15.44 -3.32 -9.26
N ASP A 66 -16.20 -4.20 -8.62
CA ASP A 66 -16.58 -4.04 -7.21
C ASP A 66 -15.38 -4.18 -6.28
N ALA A 67 -14.46 -5.11 -6.58
CA ALA A 67 -13.21 -5.27 -5.84
C ALA A 67 -12.35 -4.00 -5.89
N LYS A 68 -12.19 -3.41 -7.08
CA LYS A 68 -11.48 -2.13 -7.27
C LYS A 68 -12.12 -0.99 -6.50
N GLN A 69 -13.44 -0.89 -6.51
CA GLN A 69 -14.17 0.14 -5.77
C GLN A 69 -13.94 0.01 -4.27
N ARG A 70 -13.91 -1.22 -3.73
CA ARG A 70 -13.61 -1.46 -2.31
C ARG A 70 -12.19 -1.02 -1.96
N ILE A 71 -11.20 -1.39 -2.76
CA ILE A 71 -9.80 -0.98 -2.57
C ILE A 71 -9.65 0.54 -2.70
N ALA A 72 -10.38 1.16 -3.62
CA ALA A 72 -10.38 2.61 -3.78
C ALA A 72 -10.90 3.34 -2.53
N ASN A 73 -11.84 2.73 -1.81
CA ASN A 73 -12.46 3.27 -0.60
C ASN A 73 -11.77 2.83 0.71
N MET A 74 -10.75 1.96 0.66
CA MET A 74 -10.01 1.53 1.85
C MET A 74 -9.19 2.66 2.47
N THR A 75 -9.15 2.66 3.80
CA THR A 75 -8.30 3.56 4.59
C THR A 75 -6.84 3.10 4.60
N HIS A 76 -5.94 3.97 5.08
CA HIS A 76 -4.49 3.66 5.15
C HIS A 76 -4.20 2.42 6.00
N ALA A 77 -4.89 2.26 7.12
CA ALA A 77 -4.72 1.12 8.01
C ALA A 77 -5.20 -0.19 7.36
N GLU A 78 -6.35 -0.16 6.68
CA GLU A 78 -6.94 -1.34 6.03
C GLU A 78 -6.08 -1.80 4.84
N LEU A 79 -5.57 -0.86 4.03
CA LEU A 79 -4.71 -1.19 2.90
C LEU A 79 -3.36 -1.77 3.35
N ASN A 80 -2.80 -1.27 4.46
CA ASN A 80 -1.57 -1.83 5.03
C ASN A 80 -1.81 -3.24 5.60
N ALA A 81 -2.92 -3.46 6.31
CA ALA A 81 -3.30 -4.79 6.81
C ALA A 81 -3.51 -5.80 5.66
N LEU A 82 -4.13 -5.36 4.56
CA LEU A 82 -4.31 -6.18 3.36
C LEU A 82 -2.95 -6.52 2.71
N ASN A 83 -2.05 -5.55 2.56
CA ASN A 83 -0.71 -5.81 2.02
C ASN A 83 0.09 -6.79 2.88
N SER A 84 0.02 -6.67 4.21
CA SER A 84 0.66 -7.63 5.11
C SER A 84 0.11 -9.04 4.91
N GLN A 85 -1.22 -9.20 4.86
CA GLN A 85 -1.85 -10.49 4.60
C GLN A 85 -1.48 -11.06 3.22
N MET A 86 -1.42 -10.21 2.18
CA MET A 86 -0.98 -10.63 0.84
C MET A 86 0.47 -11.10 0.81
N ASN A 87 1.36 -10.50 1.60
CA ASN A 87 2.75 -10.92 1.72
C ASN A 87 2.91 -12.20 2.56
N GLU A 88 2.03 -12.43 3.53
CA GLU A 88 2.03 -13.64 4.37
C GLU A 88 1.39 -14.85 3.68
N MET A 89 0.47 -14.61 2.74
CA MET A 89 -0.02 -15.69 1.88
C MET A 89 1.14 -16.23 1.04
N PRO A 90 1.34 -17.56 0.98
CA PRO A 90 2.30 -18.15 0.05
C PRO A 90 2.00 -17.58 -1.33
N ALA A 91 3.02 -17.07 -2.03
CA ALA A 91 2.88 -16.56 -3.41
C ALA A 91 2.42 -17.70 -4.32
N GLY A 92 1.11 -17.97 -4.30
CA GLY A 92 0.47 -19.21 -4.71
C GLY A 92 0.17 -19.27 -6.20
N GLY A 93 1.10 -18.79 -7.01
CA GLY A 93 1.08 -18.93 -8.46
C GLY A 93 2.07 -20.00 -8.94
N ILE A 94 2.22 -20.10 -10.26
CA ILE A 94 3.18 -21.01 -10.91
C ILE A 94 4.59 -20.85 -10.33
N VAL A 95 5.00 -19.61 -10.00
CA VAL A 95 6.30 -19.32 -9.41
C VAL A 95 6.52 -20.01 -8.06
N GLY A 96 5.52 -20.02 -7.18
CA GLY A 96 5.60 -20.69 -5.88
C GLY A 96 5.67 -22.20 -5.99
N ILE A 97 4.92 -22.78 -6.94
CA ILE A 97 4.96 -24.21 -7.25
C ILE A 97 6.34 -24.61 -7.79
N VAL A 98 6.85 -23.87 -8.78
CA VAL A 98 8.17 -24.13 -9.37
C VAL A 98 9.28 -24.04 -8.32
N LEU A 99 9.27 -23.01 -7.47
CA LEU A 99 10.22 -22.87 -6.36
C LEU A 99 10.12 -24.02 -5.36
N THR A 100 8.89 -24.43 -5.00
CA THR A 100 8.69 -25.53 -4.04
C THR A 100 9.19 -26.85 -4.60
N VAL A 101 8.86 -27.17 -5.86
CA VAL A 101 9.37 -28.36 -6.54
C VAL A 101 10.90 -28.31 -6.62
N MET A 102 11.47 -27.14 -6.95
CA MET A 102 12.92 -26.94 -6.98
C MET A 102 13.57 -27.27 -5.62
N VAL A 103 13.02 -26.75 -4.52
CA VAL A 103 13.54 -27.01 -3.16
C VAL A 103 13.44 -28.50 -2.80
N VAL A 104 12.31 -29.15 -3.09
CA VAL A 104 12.13 -30.58 -2.85
C VAL A 104 13.18 -31.37 -3.61
N VAL A 105 13.36 -31.11 -4.90
CA VAL A 105 14.36 -31.83 -5.72
C VAL A 105 15.78 -31.62 -5.19
N VAL A 106 16.14 -30.40 -4.77
CA VAL A 106 17.45 -30.12 -4.17
C VAL A 106 17.69 -30.95 -2.90
N VAL A 107 16.70 -31.02 -2.01
CA VAL A 107 16.81 -31.84 -0.78
C VAL A 107 16.94 -33.32 -1.12
N THR A 108 16.19 -33.78 -2.12
CA THR A 108 16.17 -35.18 -2.56
C THR A 108 17.52 -35.58 -3.20
N ASP A 109 18.16 -34.66 -3.92
CA ASP A 109 19.52 -34.80 -4.46
C ASP A 109 20.59 -34.91 -3.37
N LEU A 110 20.51 -34.05 -2.35
CA LEU A 110 21.44 -34.08 -1.22
C LEU A 110 21.37 -35.40 -0.46
N MET A 111 20.19 -36.01 -0.38
CA MET A 111 19.99 -37.33 0.23
C MET A 111 20.43 -38.50 -0.67
N GLY A 112 20.82 -38.24 -1.93
CA GLY A 112 21.17 -39.26 -2.90
C GLY A 112 19.97 -40.08 -3.42
N LEU A 113 18.75 -39.57 -3.21
CA LEU A 113 17.52 -40.20 -3.69
C LEU A 113 17.23 -39.84 -5.16
N THR A 114 17.76 -38.70 -5.63
CA THR A 114 17.74 -38.27 -7.04
C THR A 114 19.14 -37.82 -7.49
N ASP A 115 19.31 -37.68 -8.80
CA ASP A 115 20.47 -37.04 -9.45
C ASP A 115 19.97 -36.10 -10.55
N VAL A 116 19.37 -34.98 -10.15
CA VAL A 116 18.82 -33.96 -11.06
C VAL A 116 19.79 -32.79 -11.25
N TYR A 117 20.57 -32.44 -10.23
CA TYR A 117 21.53 -31.35 -10.27
C TYR A 117 22.97 -31.89 -10.21
N PRO A 118 23.71 -31.90 -11.33
CA PRO A 118 25.04 -32.53 -11.44
C PRO A 118 26.15 -31.82 -10.63
N PHE A 119 25.81 -30.69 -9.99
CA PHE A 119 26.70 -29.93 -9.10
C PHE A 119 26.43 -30.21 -7.62
N ILE A 120 25.38 -30.97 -7.29
CA ILE A 120 25.08 -31.40 -5.93
C ILE A 120 25.73 -32.77 -5.73
N ASN A 121 26.63 -32.85 -4.75
CA ASN A 121 27.17 -34.13 -4.31
C ASN A 121 26.34 -34.62 -3.11
N PRO A 122 25.81 -35.85 -3.13
CA PRO A 122 25.09 -36.39 -2.00
C PRO A 122 26.01 -36.48 -0.77
N ILE A 123 25.44 -36.22 0.40
CA ILE A 123 26.14 -36.28 1.70
C ILE A 123 26.18 -37.69 2.28
#